data_AF-A0A838U2I7-F1
#
_entry.id   AF-A0A838U2I7-F1
#
_cell.length_a   1.000
_cell.length_b   1.000
_cell.length_c   1.000
_cell.angle_alpha   90.00
_cell.angle_beta   90.00
_cell.angle_gamma   90.00
#
_symmetry.space_group_name_H-M   'P 1'
#
loop_
_entity.id
_entity.type
_entity.pdbx_description
1 polymer ?
#
loop_
_entity_poly.entity_id
_entity_poly.type
_entity_poly.pdbx_seq_one_letter_code
_entity_poly.pdbx_strand_id
1 'polypeptide(L)'
;MRSFEQSFMVNCNVDEVWNFYTDIKHLEIVTPPNLKLKIIETSDKQIVEGLQMTISGRLALYNSKWHSKISMVDVSKYEYIDEMVKGPFKKWKHVHLFSEIGKNQTVVTDKIEFEIPFFFLGKLMEGYVE
;
A
#
# COMPACT_ATOMS: atom_id res chain seq x y z
N MET A 1 10.38 -4.82 14.99
CA MET A 1 10.04 -4.21 13.69
C MET A 1 10.33 -5.26 12.62
N ARG A 2 9.36 -5.56 11.75
CA ARG A 2 9.55 -6.49 10.63
C ARG A 2 9.43 -5.69 9.33
N SER A 3 10.14 -6.14 8.30
CA SER A 3 10.01 -5.61 6.95
C SER A 3 9.68 -6.74 5.99
N PHE A 4 8.93 -6.41 4.95
CA PHE A 4 8.61 -7.26 3.82
C PHE A 4 8.83 -6.46 2.54
N GLU A 5 9.44 -7.08 1.54
CA GLU A 5 9.67 -6.46 0.24
C GLU A 5 9.20 -7.43 -0.84
N GLN A 6 8.42 -6.91 -1.78
CA GLN A 6 7.97 -7.65 -2.94
C GLN A 6 8.12 -6.77 -4.18
N SER A 7 8.59 -7.37 -5.27
CA SER A 7 8.71 -6.71 -6.56
C SER A 7 8.04 -7.54 -7.63
N PHE A 8 7.40 -6.88 -8.60
CA PHE A 8 6.82 -7.52 -9.77
C PHE A 8 6.95 -6.62 -11.00
N MET A 9 6.89 -7.24 -12.17
CA MET A 9 7.07 -6.56 -13.45
C MET A 9 5.73 -6.25 -14.09
N VAL A 10 5.63 -5.04 -14.65
CA VAL A 10 4.49 -4.56 -15.44
C VAL A 10 4.98 -4.20 -16.83
N ASN A 11 4.35 -4.77 -17.86
CA ASN A 11 4.68 -4.50 -19.27
C ASN A 11 4.04 -3.21 -19.77
N CYS A 12 4.38 -2.10 -19.13
CA CYS A 12 3.88 -0.76 -19.40
C CYS A 12 4.97 0.25 -19.00
N ASN A 13 4.98 1.45 -19.59
CA ASN A 13 5.95 2.49 -19.21
C ASN A 13 5.64 3.04 -17.82
N VAL A 14 6.65 3.64 -17.18
CA VAL A 14 6.57 4.05 -15.78
C VAL A 14 5.53 5.14 -15.54
N ASP A 15 5.33 6.06 -16.49
CA ASP A 15 4.33 7.13 -16.37
C ASP A 15 2.90 6.59 -16.31
N GLU A 16 2.55 5.65 -17.19
CA GLU A 16 1.23 5.03 -17.20
C GLU A 16 0.99 4.20 -15.93
N VAL A 17 2.00 3.46 -15.48
CA VAL A 17 1.91 2.71 -14.22
C VAL A 17 1.76 3.68 -13.04
N TRP A 18 2.56 4.73 -12.96
CA TRP A 18 2.48 5.74 -11.91
C TRP A 18 1.10 6.41 -11.85
N ASN A 19 0.58 6.87 -13.00
CA ASN A 19 -0.74 7.48 -13.08
C ASN A 19 -1.86 6.50 -12.68
N PHE A 20 -1.69 5.21 -12.99
CA PHE A 20 -2.63 4.18 -12.55
C PHE A 20 -2.60 4.01 -11.02
N TYR A 21 -1.42 3.90 -10.41
CA TYR A 21 -1.26 3.69 -8.97
C TYR A 21 -1.59 4.92 -8.12
N THR A 22 -1.47 6.12 -8.70
CA THR A 22 -1.76 7.38 -7.99
C THR A 22 -3.22 7.79 -8.06
N ASP A 23 -4.06 7.16 -8.89
CA ASP A 23 -5.51 7.36 -8.86
C ASP A 23 -6.15 6.51 -7.75
N ILE A 24 -6.77 7.18 -6.77
CA ILE A 24 -7.45 6.55 -5.64
C ILE A 24 -8.52 5.55 -6.09
N LYS A 25 -9.14 5.75 -7.26
CA LYS A 25 -10.15 4.81 -7.79
C LYS A 25 -9.56 3.44 -8.14
N HIS A 26 -8.26 3.38 -8.45
CA HIS A 26 -7.59 2.13 -8.77
C HIS A 26 -7.04 1.43 -7.53
N LEU A 27 -7.08 2.06 -6.36
CA LEU A 27 -6.59 1.46 -5.11
C LEU A 27 -7.29 0.13 -4.81
N GLU A 28 -8.60 0.03 -5.09
CA GLU A 28 -9.35 -1.22 -4.94
C GLU A 28 -8.94 -2.31 -5.94
N ILE A 29 -8.36 -1.94 -7.08
CA ILE A 29 -7.91 -2.86 -8.13
C ILE A 29 -6.52 -3.42 -7.81
N VAL A 30 -5.60 -2.56 -7.36
CA VAL A 30 -4.22 -2.96 -7.01
C VAL A 30 -4.14 -3.71 -5.68
N THR A 31 -5.18 -3.61 -4.85
CA THR A 31 -5.21 -4.28 -3.56
C THR A 31 -5.60 -5.76 -3.71
N PRO A 32 -4.96 -6.68 -2.96
CA PRO A 32 -5.35 -8.08 -2.94
C PRO A 32 -6.85 -8.29 -2.66
N PRO A 33 -7.57 -9.08 -3.48
CA PRO A 33 -9.03 -9.21 -3.40
C PRO A 33 -9.53 -9.85 -2.10
N ASN A 34 -8.67 -10.63 -1.44
CA ASN A 34 -8.93 -11.21 -0.12
C ASN A 34 -9.10 -10.13 0.98
N LEU A 35 -8.48 -8.97 0.84
CA LEU A 35 -8.61 -7.86 1.79
C LEU A 35 -9.98 -7.19 1.71
N LYS A 36 -10.72 -7.34 0.60
CA LYS A 36 -12.02 -6.67 0.38
C LYS A 36 -11.97 -5.18 0.76
N LEU A 37 -10.93 -4.49 0.29
CA LEU A 37 -10.70 -3.10 0.62
C LEU A 37 -11.87 -2.25 0.11
N LYS A 38 -12.31 -1.33 0.96
CA LYS A 38 -13.31 -0.31 0.65
C LYS A 38 -12.81 1.04 1.10
N ILE A 39 -12.85 2.01 0.21
CA ILE A 39 -12.54 3.39 0.53
C ILE A 39 -13.74 4.00 1.26
N ILE A 40 -13.57 4.40 2.52
CA ILE A 40 -14.64 5.04 3.32
C ILE A 40 -14.61 6.55 3.09
N GLU A 41 -13.42 7.14 3.17
CA GLU A 41 -13.21 8.59 3.08
C GLU A 41 -11.81 8.86 2.54
N THR A 42 -11.67 9.91 1.74
CA THR A 42 -10.40 10.40 1.23
C THR A 42 -10.46 11.91 1.09
N SER A 43 -9.37 12.60 1.41
CA SER A 43 -9.27 14.05 1.26
C SER A 43 -9.06 14.49 -0.19
N ASP A 44 -8.57 13.59 -1.05
CA ASP A 44 -8.29 13.86 -2.46
C ASP A 44 -8.63 12.65 -3.35
N LYS A 45 -8.63 12.86 -4.66
CA LYS A 45 -8.83 11.83 -5.68
C LYS A 45 -7.52 11.24 -6.21
N GLN A 46 -6.40 11.92 -5.96
CA GLN A 46 -5.07 11.52 -6.41
C GLN A 46 -4.12 11.41 -5.21
N ILE A 47 -3.16 10.49 -5.27
CA ILE A 47 -2.10 10.37 -4.28
C ILE A 47 -1.22 11.62 -4.34
N VAL A 48 -1.35 12.45 -3.31
CA VAL A 48 -0.58 13.68 -3.11
C VAL A 48 -0.02 13.69 -1.70
N GLU A 49 1.10 14.38 -1.51
CA GLU A 49 1.71 14.52 -0.19
C GLU A 49 0.71 15.16 0.79
N GLY A 50 0.55 14.54 1.96
CA GLY A 50 -0.39 14.97 2.99
C GLY A 50 -1.82 14.45 2.84
N LEU A 51 -2.15 13.72 1.77
CA LEU A 51 -3.45 13.07 1.61
C LEU A 51 -3.75 12.19 2.82
N GLN A 52 -4.99 12.25 3.29
CA GLN A 52 -5.51 11.37 4.34
C GLN A 52 -6.65 10.54 3.79
N MET A 53 -6.65 9.25 4.14
CA MET A 53 -7.71 8.32 3.74
C MET A 53 -8.08 7.39 4.88
N THR A 54 -9.34 7.00 4.89
CA THR A 54 -9.85 5.93 5.74
C THR A 54 -10.32 4.79 4.85
N ILE A 55 -9.70 3.63 5.02
CA ILE A 55 -10.05 2.41 4.31
C ILE A 55 -10.58 1.37 5.29
N SER A 56 -11.46 0.49 4.82
CA SER A 56 -11.86 -0.71 5.54
C SER A 56 -11.37 -1.93 4.80
N GLY A 57 -10.71 -2.84 5.49
CA GLY A 57 -10.25 -4.11 4.94
C GLY A 57 -10.50 -5.25 5.92
N ARG A 58 -10.72 -6.44 5.38
CA ARG A 58 -10.84 -7.68 6.13
C ARG A 58 -9.45 -8.23 6.42
N LEU A 59 -8.99 -8.04 7.65
CA LEU A 59 -7.77 -8.68 8.14
C LEU A 59 -8.17 -10.01 8.80
N ALA A 60 -7.89 -11.11 8.11
CA ALA A 60 -8.23 -12.46 8.55
C ALA A 60 -9.73 -12.67 8.83
N LEU A 61 -10.11 -12.82 10.10
CA LEU A 61 -11.49 -13.06 10.52
C LEU A 61 -12.26 -11.77 10.84
N TYR A 62 -11.60 -10.60 10.90
CA TYR A 62 -12.21 -9.35 11.36
C TYR A 62 -12.13 -8.24 10.32
N ASN A 63 -13.17 -7.43 10.22
CA ASN A 63 -13.13 -6.19 9.47
C ASN A 63 -12.42 -5.13 10.32
N SER A 64 -11.39 -4.50 9.76
CA SER A 64 -10.62 -3.46 10.41
C SER A 64 -10.72 -2.17 9.61
N LYS A 65 -10.71 -1.03 10.32
CA LYS A 65 -10.62 0.31 9.72
C LYS A 65 -9.22 0.86 9.92
N TRP A 66 -8.66 1.39 8.84
CA TRP A 66 -7.30 1.88 8.78
C TRP A 66 -7.38 3.33 8.32
N HIS A 67 -6.77 4.21 9.08
CA HIS A 67 -6.60 5.61 8.74
C HIS A 67 -5.15 5.80 8.36
N SER A 68 -4.91 6.16 7.10
CA SER A 68 -3.58 6.29 6.52
C SER A 68 -3.37 7.70 6.00
N LYS A 69 -2.10 8.11 5.96
CA LYS A 69 -1.63 9.37 5.41
C LYS A 69 -0.53 9.11 4.40
N ILE A 70 -0.56 9.78 3.26
CA ILE A 70 0.56 9.85 2.34
C ILE A 70 1.59 10.82 2.92
N SER A 71 2.70 10.31 3.40
CA SER A 71 3.72 11.12 4.09
C SER A 71 4.76 11.72 3.16
N MET A 72 4.92 11.16 1.95
CA MET A 72 5.87 11.65 0.96
C MET A 72 5.43 11.24 -0.45
N VAL A 73 5.66 12.11 -1.43
CA VAL A 73 5.54 11.83 -2.87
C VAL A 73 6.73 12.47 -3.58
N ASP A 74 7.53 11.68 -4.29
CA ASP A 74 8.64 12.13 -5.12
C ASP A 74 8.41 11.66 -6.57
N VAL A 75 7.76 12.52 -7.35
CA VAL A 75 7.45 12.25 -8.76
C VAL A 75 8.72 12.06 -9.59
N SER A 76 9.84 12.70 -9.22
CA SER A 76 11.10 12.57 -9.95
C SER A 76 11.73 11.19 -9.84
N LYS A 77 11.37 10.45 -8.78
CA LYS A 77 11.81 9.07 -8.54
C LYS A 77 10.70 8.04 -8.73
N TYR A 78 9.49 8.49 -9.05
CA TYR A 78 8.28 7.68 -8.98
C TYR A 78 8.24 6.90 -7.66
N GLU A 79 8.21 7.64 -6.55
CA GLU A 79 8.13 7.07 -5.21
C GLU A 79 7.03 7.76 -4.41
N TYR A 80 6.25 6.99 -3.64
CA TYR A 80 5.42 7.55 -2.58
C TYR A 80 5.40 6.65 -1.35
N ILE A 81 5.09 7.25 -0.21
CA ILE A 81 5.04 6.57 1.08
C ILE A 81 3.68 6.81 1.73
N ASP A 82 2.99 5.74 2.11
CA ASP A 82 1.85 5.81 3.02
C ASP A 82 2.21 5.27 4.40
N GLU A 83 1.67 5.93 5.42
CA GLU A 83 1.84 5.57 6.81
C GLU A 83 0.46 5.46 7.48
N MET A 84 0.28 4.39 8.23
CA MET A 84 -0.96 4.21 8.99
C MET A 84 -0.89 5.03 10.28
N VAL A 85 -1.81 5.99 10.40
CA VAL A 85 -2.01 6.82 11.59
C VAL A 85 -2.78 6.06 12.66
N LYS A 86 -3.79 5.27 12.27
CA LYS A 86 -4.62 4.47 13.19
C LYS A 86 -5.14 3.21 12.52
N GLY A 87 -4.98 2.05 13.16
CA GLY A 87 -5.52 0.81 12.64
C GLY A 87 -5.06 -0.41 13.43
N PRO A 88 -5.07 -1.61 12.81
CA PRO A 88 -4.82 -2.87 13.50
C PRO A 88 -3.34 -3.11 13.82
N PHE A 89 -2.42 -2.42 13.14
CA PHE A 89 -0.98 -2.50 13.43
C PHE A 89 -0.55 -1.41 14.42
N LYS A 90 0.55 -1.64 15.13
CA LYS A 90 1.17 -0.61 15.97
C LYS A 90 1.93 0.41 15.13
N LYS A 91 2.54 -0.05 14.04
CA LYS A 91 3.17 0.78 13.00
C LYS A 91 2.98 0.10 11.65
N TRP A 92 2.78 0.91 10.63
CA TRP A 92 2.76 0.50 9.24
C TRP A 92 3.26 1.66 8.40
N LYS A 93 4.29 1.38 7.61
CA LYS A 93 4.85 2.27 6.60
C LYS A 93 5.03 1.45 5.35
N HIS A 94 4.45 1.89 4.25
CA HIS A 94 4.52 1.22 2.97
C HIS A 94 5.11 2.20 1.96
N VAL A 95 6.24 1.80 1.40
CA VAL A 95 6.95 2.55 0.36
C VAL A 95 6.67 1.88 -0.97
N HIS A 96 6.20 2.68 -1.92
CA HIS A 96 5.95 2.27 -3.29
C HIS A 96 7.00 2.91 -4.18
N LEU A 97 7.75 2.09 -4.91
CA LEU A 97 8.78 2.52 -5.85
C LEU A 97 8.48 1.95 -7.24
N PHE A 98 8.54 2.80 -8.26
CA PHE A 98 8.32 2.42 -9.65
C PHE A 98 9.59 2.71 -10.44
N SER A 99 10.22 1.67 -10.98
CA SER A 99 11.49 1.79 -11.71
C SER A 99 11.33 1.37 -13.15
N GLU A 100 11.73 2.23 -14.09
CA GLU A 100 11.82 1.87 -15.51
C GLU A 100 13.02 0.93 -15.72
N ILE A 101 12.78 -0.21 -16.36
CA ILE A 101 13.83 -1.20 -16.70
C ILE A 101 13.96 -1.42 -18.22
N GLY A 102 13.22 -0.65 -19.02
CA GLY A 102 13.23 -0.66 -20.47
C GLY A 102 12.05 0.13 -21.04
N LYS A 103 12.01 0.30 -22.37
CA LYS A 103 11.06 1.21 -23.05
C LYS A 103 9.58 1.06 -22.65
N ASN A 104 9.13 -0.13 -22.29
CA ASN A 104 7.74 -0.43 -21.90
C ASN A 104 7.71 -1.46 -20.76
N GLN A 105 8.67 -1.37 -19.83
CA GLN A 105 8.75 -2.28 -18.69
C GLN A 105 9.06 -1.51 -17.42
N THR A 106 8.20 -1.70 -16.43
CA THR A 106 8.30 -1.09 -15.11
C THR A 106 8.36 -2.17 -14.06
N VAL A 107 9.27 -2.03 -13.10
CA VAL A 107 9.27 -2.83 -11.88
C VAL A 107 8.59 -2.02 -10.80
N VAL A 108 7.52 -2.56 -10.24
CA VAL A 108 6.88 -2.03 -9.03
C VAL A 108 7.49 -2.76 -7.84
N THR A 109 7.95 -2.00 -6.85
CA THR A 109 8.49 -2.54 -5.61
C THR A 109 7.74 -1.97 -4.42
N ASP A 110 7.17 -2.86 -3.63
CA ASP A 110 6.44 -2.56 -2.41
C ASP A 110 7.31 -2.96 -1.21
N LYS A 111 7.66 -1.98 -0.37
CA LYS A 111 8.41 -2.22 0.87
C LYS A 111 7.54 -1.84 2.06
N ILE A 112 7.17 -2.83 2.86
CA ILE A 112 6.28 -2.66 4.01
C ILE A 112 7.09 -2.87 5.28
N GLU A 113 7.18 -1.82 6.09
CA GLU A 113 7.69 -1.87 7.45
C GLU A 113 6.52 -1.87 8.43
N PHE A 114 6.42 -2.91 9.26
CA PHE A 114 5.29 -3.05 10.17
C PHE A 114 5.68 -3.56 11.56
N GLU A 115 4.85 -3.18 12.53
CA GLU A 115 4.91 -3.68 13.91
C GLU A 115 3.53 -4.20 14.29
N ILE A 116 3.44 -5.51 14.53
CA ILE A 116 2.20 -6.15 14.98
C ILE A 116 1.95 -5.84 16.47
N PRO A 117 0.68 -5.68 16.90
CA PRO A 117 0.37 -5.57 18.32
C PRO A 117 0.74 -6.88 19.02
N PHE A 118 1.24 -6.78 20.25
CA PHE A 118 1.68 -7.92 21.05
C PHE A 118 0.57 -8.98 21.27
N PHE A 119 -0.71 -8.60 21.14
CA PHE A 119 -1.87 -9.48 21.27
C PHE A 119 -2.06 -10.46 20.09
N PHE A 120 -1.53 -10.16 18.89
CA PHE A 120 -1.71 -10.97 17.68
C PHE A 120 -0.61 -12.02 17.43
N LEU A 121 0.43 -12.07 18.26
CA LEU A 121 1.59 -12.98 18.05
C LEU A 121 1.24 -14.48 18.12
N GLY A 122 0.08 -14.86 18.68
CA GLY A 122 -0.18 -16.26 19.03
C GLY A 122 -0.85 -17.15 17.98
N LYS A 123 -1.44 -16.61 16.87
CA LYS A 123 -2.38 -17.44 16.08
C LYS A 123 -2.49 -17.25 14.56
N LEU A 124 -1.79 -16.29 13.93
CA LEU A 124 -2.21 -15.85 12.58
C LEU A 124 -1.14 -15.77 11.48
N MET A 125 0.12 -16.08 11.75
CA MET A 125 1.21 -15.89 10.77
C MET A 125 1.90 -17.21 10.36
N GLU A 126 1.13 -18.29 10.19
CA GLU A 126 1.60 -19.53 9.54
C GLU A 126 1.01 -19.74 8.14
N GLY A 127 0.07 -18.90 7.68
CA GLY A 127 -0.70 -19.16 6.45
C GLY A 127 -0.60 -18.12 5.31
N TYR A 128 0.32 -17.14 5.39
CA TYR A 128 0.41 -16.06 4.41
C TYR A 128 1.85 -15.78 3.92
N VAL A 129 2.78 -16.70 4.19
CA VAL A 129 4.11 -16.72 3.57
C VAL A 129 4.15 -17.94 2.66
N GLU A 130 3.52 -17.81 1.50
CA GLU A 130 3.84 -18.57 0.27
C GLU A 130 3.70 -17.61 -0.91
#